data_AF-A0A8J6GDH2-F1
#
_entry.id   AF-A0A8J6GDH2-F1
#
_cell.length_a   1.000
_cell.length_b   1.000
_cell.length_c   1.000
_cell.angle_alpha   90.00
_cell.angle_beta   90.00
_cell.angle_gamma   90.00
#
_symmetry.space_group_name_H-M   'P 1'
#
loop_
_entity.id
_entity.type
_entity.pdbx_description
1 polymer ?
#
loop_
_entity_poly.entity_id
_entity_poly.type
_entity_poly.pdbx_seq_one_letter_code
_entity_poly.pdbx_strand_id
1 'polypeptide(L)'
;MSDIACKKRDDYLEWPEYFMAVAFLSAQRSKDPNSQVGACIVNTENKIVGIGYNGMPNGCSDDLFPWRRTAENKLDTKYPYVCHAELNAIMNKNSADVKGCSMYVALFPCNECAKLIIQAGIKEVIFMSDKYHDSEETTAARLMFELAGVTFRKFTPKYSKIVIDFDSINSRPNQKPHWFTWLLLAAIEAACVLSIQSSYHGGCVEKEVNNSCEFLPAPENPEGQTCCEDAPLLPWPSGIAMKAHGYA
;
A
#
# COMPACT_ATOMS: atom_id res chain seq x y z
N MET A 1 -35.18 -20.06 0.50
CA MET A 1 -34.33 -18.99 1.04
C MET A 1 -32.91 -19.54 1.05
N SER A 2 -32.04 -19.06 0.17
CA SER A 2 -30.64 -19.49 0.15
C SER A 2 -29.92 -18.81 1.31
N ASP A 3 -29.48 -19.59 2.30
CA ASP A 3 -28.58 -19.12 3.34
C ASP A 3 -27.30 -18.60 2.67
N ILE A 4 -27.16 -17.28 2.59
CA ILE A 4 -25.90 -16.66 2.19
C ILE A 4 -24.94 -16.90 3.35
N ALA A 5 -24.14 -17.96 3.25
CA ALA A 5 -23.12 -18.29 4.23
C ALA A 5 -22.21 -17.07 4.43
N CYS A 6 -22.23 -16.51 5.64
CA CYS A 6 -21.35 -15.42 6.01
C CYS A 6 -19.91 -15.93 6.01
N LYS A 7 -19.09 -15.43 5.07
CA LYS A 7 -17.67 -15.79 4.96
C LYS A 7 -16.80 -14.76 5.65
N LYS A 8 -15.67 -15.20 6.20
CA LYS A 8 -14.64 -14.30 6.70
C LYS A 8 -14.13 -13.41 5.56
N ARG A 9 -13.64 -12.24 5.94
CA ARG A 9 -12.94 -11.32 5.03
C ARG A 9 -11.59 -11.93 4.60
N ASP A 10 -11.17 -11.67 3.37
CA ASP A 10 -9.88 -12.14 2.83
C ASP A 10 -8.79 -11.06 2.82
N ASP A 11 -9.14 -9.78 2.87
CA ASP A 11 -8.21 -8.63 2.84
C ASP A 11 -7.84 -8.10 4.23
N TYR A 12 -7.75 -8.99 5.24
CA TYR A 12 -7.29 -8.60 6.58
C TYR A 12 -5.77 -8.54 6.68
N LEU A 13 -5.28 -7.71 7.60
CA LEU A 13 -3.86 -7.53 7.83
C LEU A 13 -3.31 -8.74 8.60
N GLU A 14 -2.24 -9.34 8.08
CA GLU A 14 -1.54 -10.42 8.76
C GLU A 14 -0.65 -9.89 9.90
N TRP A 15 -0.30 -10.79 10.83
CA TRP A 15 0.44 -10.44 12.04
C TRP A 15 1.77 -9.72 11.79
N PRO A 16 2.66 -10.18 10.89
CA PRO A 16 3.94 -9.51 10.67
C PRO A 16 3.77 -8.07 10.17
N GLU A 17 2.85 -7.85 9.23
CA GLU A 17 2.49 -6.52 8.72
C GLU A 17 1.88 -5.65 9.81
N TYR A 18 1.00 -6.22 10.64
CA TYR A 18 0.41 -5.51 11.78
C TYR A 18 1.47 -5.05 12.79
N PHE A 19 2.38 -5.93 13.21
CA PHE A 19 3.41 -5.57 14.19
C PHE A 19 4.42 -4.55 13.65
N MET A 20 4.81 -4.69 12.38
CA MET A 20 5.63 -3.68 11.72
C MET A 20 4.86 -2.35 11.59
N ALA A 21 3.57 -2.38 11.25
CA ALA A 21 2.74 -1.18 11.19
C ALA A 21 2.64 -0.48 12.55
N VAL A 22 2.51 -1.24 13.65
CA VAL A 22 2.53 -0.68 15.01
C VAL A 22 3.87 -0.01 15.31
N ALA A 23 5.00 -0.59 14.91
CA ALA A 23 6.31 0.06 15.06
C ALA A 23 6.38 1.39 14.29
N PHE A 24 5.93 1.42 13.03
CA PHE A 24 5.88 2.65 12.23
C PHE A 24 4.89 3.69 12.75
N LEU A 25 3.72 3.27 13.24
CA LEU A 25 2.75 4.17 13.87
C LEU A 25 3.32 4.79 15.16
N SER A 26 4.03 3.98 15.95
CA SER A 26 4.68 4.43 17.18
C SER A 26 5.79 5.44 16.90
N ALA A 27 6.53 5.29 15.80
CA ALA A 27 7.53 6.25 15.36
C ALA A 27 6.95 7.67 15.19
N GLN A 28 5.68 7.80 14.78
CA GLN A 28 5.01 9.10 14.62
C GLN A 28 4.82 9.87 15.94
N ARG A 29 5.06 9.24 17.10
CA ARG A 29 5.09 9.93 18.40
C ARG A 29 6.44 10.60 18.70
N SER A 30 7.50 10.29 17.95
CA SER A 30 8.81 10.92 18.13
C SER A 30 8.76 12.40 17.78
N LYS A 31 9.38 13.22 18.63
CA LYS A 31 9.54 14.66 18.38
C LYS A 31 10.87 15.02 17.69
N ASP A 32 11.70 14.01 17.38
CA ASP A 32 12.94 14.25 16.66
C ASP A 32 12.63 14.72 15.23
N PRO A 33 13.09 15.91 14.80
CA PRO A 33 12.77 16.45 13.48
C PRO A 33 13.53 15.76 12.34
N ASN A 34 14.55 14.94 12.64
CA ASN A 34 15.43 14.36 11.64
C ASN A 34 15.15 12.88 11.37
N SER A 35 14.77 12.14 12.41
CA SER A 35 14.67 10.69 12.36
C SER A 35 13.62 10.20 13.33
N GLN A 36 12.58 9.54 12.81
CA GLN A 36 11.53 8.92 13.61
C GLN A 36 11.66 7.40 13.47
N VAL A 37 11.99 6.73 14.57
CA VAL A 37 12.14 5.28 14.66
C VAL A 37 11.18 4.78 15.72
N GLY A 38 10.52 3.66 15.43
CA GLY A 38 9.65 2.97 16.38
C GLY A 38 10.01 1.49 16.46
N ALA A 39 9.66 0.89 17.59
CA ALA A 39 9.89 -0.50 17.92
C ALA A 39 8.66 -1.09 18.64
N CYS A 40 8.39 -2.36 18.37
CA CYS A 40 7.28 -3.13 18.93
C CYS A 40 7.81 -4.51 19.35
N ILE A 41 7.61 -4.88 20.61
CA ILE A 41 8.02 -6.17 21.17
C ILE A 41 6.78 -7.05 21.29
N VAL A 42 6.86 -8.27 20.78
CA VAL A 42 5.76 -9.21 20.68
C VAL A 42 6.19 -10.56 21.28
N ASN A 43 5.33 -11.15 22.09
CA ASN A 43 5.58 -12.48 22.66
C ASN A 43 5.16 -13.62 21.70
N THR A 44 5.41 -14.86 22.10
CA THR A 44 5.08 -16.07 21.32
C THR A 44 3.57 -16.29 21.09
N GLU A 45 2.72 -15.61 21.86
CA GLU A 45 1.26 -15.65 21.74
C GLU A 45 0.72 -14.48 20.88
N ASN A 46 1.58 -13.79 20.12
CA ASN A 46 1.23 -12.63 19.30
C ASN A 46 0.64 -11.45 20.10
N LYS A 47 1.00 -11.32 21.38
CA LYS A 47 0.63 -10.17 22.22
C LYS A 47 1.73 -9.14 22.21
N ILE A 48 1.37 -7.88 22.00
CA ILE A 48 2.30 -6.76 22.13
C ILE A 48 2.59 -6.56 23.61
N VAL A 49 3.87 -6.70 23.98
CA VAL A 49 4.35 -6.60 25.36
C VAL A 49 5.21 -5.39 25.62
N GLY A 50 5.59 -4.64 24.57
CA GLY A 50 6.34 -3.39 24.70
C GLY A 50 6.29 -2.56 23.42
N ILE A 51 6.23 -1.24 23.55
CA ILE A 51 6.24 -0.30 22.43
C ILE A 51 7.17 0.85 22.77
N GLY A 52 7.97 1.28 21.80
CA GLY A 52 8.90 2.40 21.94
C GLY A 52 9.06 3.22 20.68
N TYR A 53 9.51 4.46 20.87
CA TYR A 53 9.95 5.37 19.83
C TYR A 53 11.11 6.21 20.37
N ASN A 54 11.93 6.80 19.51
CA ASN A 54 13.06 7.61 19.96
C ASN A 54 12.58 8.95 20.55
N GLY A 55 13.14 9.34 21.70
CA GLY A 55 12.72 10.50 22.47
C GLY A 55 13.69 10.84 23.61
N MET A 56 13.49 11.98 24.27
CA MET A 56 14.25 12.31 25.49
C MET A 56 13.81 11.43 26.67
N PRO A 57 14.64 11.31 27.74
CA PRO A 57 14.28 10.53 28.91
C PRO A 57 13.03 11.06 29.62
N ASN A 58 12.37 10.22 30.43
CA ASN A 58 11.20 10.62 31.20
C ASN A 58 11.51 11.81 32.12
N GLY A 59 10.67 12.85 32.06
CA GLY A 59 10.84 14.09 32.82
C GLY A 59 11.79 15.12 32.19
N CYS A 60 12.47 14.78 31.10
CA CYS A 60 13.27 15.71 30.32
C CYS A 60 12.42 16.35 29.21
N SER A 61 12.29 17.68 29.20
CA SER A 61 11.50 18.37 28.17
C SER A 61 12.19 18.32 26.81
N ASP A 62 11.47 17.88 25.79
CA ASP A 62 11.91 17.91 24.39
C ASP A 62 12.14 19.36 23.87
N ASP A 63 11.66 20.39 24.58
CA ASP A 63 11.84 21.79 24.22
C ASP A 63 13.14 22.39 24.81
N LEU A 64 13.69 21.77 25.86
CA LEU A 64 14.90 22.23 26.54
C LEU A 64 16.16 21.54 26.02
N PHE A 65 16.05 20.27 25.63
CA PHE A 65 17.19 19.49 25.13
C PHE A 65 17.39 19.67 23.62
N PRO A 66 18.64 19.68 23.14
CA PRO A 66 18.92 19.93 21.73
C PRO A 66 18.52 18.75 20.84
N TRP A 67 17.83 19.04 19.74
CA TRP A 67 17.56 18.07 18.66
C TRP A 67 18.58 18.12 17.50
N ARG A 68 19.48 19.11 17.51
CA ARG A 68 20.48 19.29 16.46
C ARG A 68 21.49 18.15 16.44
N ARG A 69 21.99 17.85 15.24
CA ARG A 69 22.96 16.77 14.99
C ARG A 69 24.41 17.26 15.03
N THR A 70 24.62 18.55 14.80
CA THR A 70 25.95 19.15 14.72
C THR A 70 26.02 20.37 15.62
N ALA A 71 27.12 20.48 16.36
CA ALA A 71 27.47 21.61 17.20
C ALA A 71 28.98 21.51 17.53
N GLU A 72 29.57 22.61 17.99
CA GLU A 72 30.97 22.64 18.42
C GLU A 72 31.21 21.72 19.63
N ASN A 73 30.27 21.72 20.58
CA ASN A 73 30.30 20.82 21.73
C ASN A 73 29.34 19.64 21.51
N LYS A 74 29.74 18.44 21.89
CA LYS A 74 28.88 17.25 21.82
C LYS A 74 27.64 17.37 22.72
N LEU A 75 27.75 18.05 23.86
CA LEU A 75 26.64 18.32 24.79
C LEU A 75 25.55 19.22 24.18
N ASP A 76 25.89 19.89 23.09
CA ASP A 76 24.94 20.70 22.34
C ASP A 76 24.19 19.89 21.27
N THR A 77 24.43 18.59 21.15
CA THR A 77 23.76 17.71 20.18
C THR A 77 22.76 16.78 20.86
N LYS A 78 21.86 16.17 20.08
CA LYS A 78 20.90 15.19 20.62
C LYS A 78 21.54 13.90 21.16
N TYR A 79 22.73 13.54 20.68
CA TYR A 79 23.33 12.21 20.85
C TYR A 79 23.56 11.78 22.31
N PRO A 80 23.94 12.66 23.26
CA PRO A 80 24.09 12.26 24.66
C PRO A 80 22.77 12.01 25.39
N TYR A 81 21.65 12.53 24.87
CA TYR A 81 20.38 12.61 25.60
C TYR A 81 19.31 11.69 25.03
N VAL A 82 19.30 11.51 23.71
CA VAL A 82 18.23 10.77 23.04
C VAL A 82 18.24 9.28 23.42
N CYS A 83 17.10 8.77 23.86
CA CYS A 83 16.86 7.35 24.00
C CYS A 83 16.32 6.78 22.68
N HIS A 84 16.87 5.65 22.26
CA HIS A 84 16.45 4.96 21.04
C HIS A 84 15.12 4.21 21.24
N ALA A 85 14.46 3.85 20.14
CA ALA A 85 13.15 3.21 20.16
C ALA A 85 13.19 1.84 20.84
N GLU A 86 14.25 1.07 20.60
CA GLU A 86 14.49 -0.27 21.12
C GLU A 86 14.65 -0.26 22.64
N LEU A 87 15.43 0.70 23.16
CA LEU A 87 15.58 0.94 24.59
C LEU A 87 14.22 1.24 25.20
N ASN A 88 13.51 2.22 24.64
CA ASN A 88 12.21 2.63 25.16
C ASN A 88 11.18 1.49 25.10
N ALA A 89 11.21 0.63 24.07
CA ALA A 89 10.30 -0.51 23.99
C ALA A 89 10.56 -1.56 25.09
N ILE A 90 11.83 -1.82 25.42
CA ILE A 90 12.23 -2.75 26.51
C ILE A 90 11.84 -2.18 27.88
N MET A 91 12.01 -0.86 28.05
CA MET A 91 11.69 -0.18 29.32
C MET A 91 10.18 0.01 29.53
N ASN A 92 9.42 0.22 28.46
CA ASN A 92 7.97 0.42 28.50
C ASN A 92 7.17 -0.90 28.48
N LYS A 93 7.81 -2.04 28.75
CA LYS A 93 7.12 -3.33 28.74
C LYS A 93 5.98 -3.38 29.77
N ASN A 94 4.88 -4.02 29.39
CA ASN A 94 3.75 -4.31 30.28
C ASN A 94 3.78 -5.76 30.83
N SER A 95 4.93 -6.42 30.71
CA SER A 95 5.21 -7.77 31.19
C SER A 95 6.37 -7.76 32.20
N ALA A 96 6.50 -8.83 32.99
CA ALA A 96 7.61 -8.96 33.94
C ALA A 96 8.98 -8.93 33.23
N ASP A 97 9.08 -9.61 32.09
CA ASP A 97 10.24 -9.61 31.20
C ASP A 97 9.80 -9.73 29.73
N VAL A 98 10.76 -9.61 28.81
CA VAL A 98 10.56 -9.79 27.36
C VAL A 98 11.42 -10.95 26.83
N LYS A 99 11.74 -11.91 27.69
CA LYS A 99 12.57 -13.06 27.32
C LYS A 99 11.81 -13.94 26.33
N GLY A 100 12.50 -14.38 25.28
CA GLY A 100 11.89 -15.19 24.23
C GLY A 100 11.01 -14.41 23.24
N CYS A 101 10.86 -13.09 23.41
CA CYS A 101 10.06 -12.26 22.51
C CYS A 101 10.79 -11.95 21.19
N SER A 102 10.03 -11.45 20.22
CA SER A 102 10.52 -10.88 18.97
C SER A 102 10.34 -9.36 18.97
N MET A 103 11.31 -8.61 18.44
CA MET A 103 11.25 -7.16 18.28
C MET A 103 11.09 -6.79 16.80
N TYR A 104 10.02 -6.10 16.48
CA TYR A 104 9.81 -5.42 15.20
C TYR A 104 10.31 -3.99 15.30
N VAL A 105 11.21 -3.56 14.41
CA VAL A 105 11.83 -2.23 14.46
C VAL A 105 11.94 -1.62 13.06
N ALA A 106 11.73 -0.30 12.96
CA ALA A 106 11.76 0.39 11.67
C ALA A 106 13.18 0.43 11.05
N LEU A 107 14.24 0.47 11.86
CA LEU A 107 15.64 0.56 11.46
C LEU A 107 16.48 -0.47 12.21
N PHE A 108 17.48 -1.06 11.56
CA PHE A 108 18.38 -2.02 12.19
C PHE A 108 19.03 -1.44 13.46
N PRO A 109 19.04 -2.16 14.60
CA PRO A 109 19.53 -1.62 15.86
C PRO A 109 21.02 -1.28 15.84
N CYS A 110 21.41 -0.20 16.54
CA CYS A 110 22.83 0.07 16.82
C CYS A 110 23.40 -0.92 17.83
N ASN A 111 24.73 -0.94 17.99
CA ASN A 111 25.43 -1.80 18.94
C ASN A 111 24.94 -1.61 20.39
N GLU A 112 24.66 -0.39 20.85
CA GLU A 112 24.16 -0.17 22.21
C GLU A 112 22.76 -0.77 22.42
N CYS A 113 21.88 -0.64 21.43
CA CYS A 113 20.56 -1.28 21.46
C CYS A 113 20.67 -2.80 21.36
N ALA A 114 21.62 -3.33 20.59
CA ALA A 114 21.88 -4.76 20.50
C ALA A 114 22.26 -5.36 21.85
N LYS A 115 23.13 -4.68 22.63
CA LYS A 115 23.45 -5.09 24.01
C LYS A 115 22.19 -5.21 24.87
N LEU A 116 21.31 -4.21 24.82
CA LEU A 116 20.06 -4.21 25.59
C LEU A 116 19.11 -5.33 25.16
N ILE A 117 18.94 -5.53 23.85
CA ILE A 117 18.10 -6.59 23.27
C ILE A 117 18.57 -7.98 23.74
N ILE A 118 19.89 -8.22 23.67
CA ILE A 118 20.51 -9.48 24.12
C ILE A 118 20.28 -9.69 25.62
N GLN A 119 20.61 -8.69 26.44
CA GLN A 119 20.48 -8.79 27.90
C GLN A 119 19.03 -8.90 28.37
N ALA A 120 18.08 -8.33 27.62
CA ALA A 120 16.65 -8.48 27.86
C ALA A 120 16.11 -9.88 27.50
N GLY A 121 16.90 -10.70 26.79
CA GLY A 121 16.55 -12.06 26.43
C GLY A 121 15.65 -12.19 25.18
N ILE A 122 15.54 -11.13 24.37
CA ILE A 122 14.84 -11.15 23.08
C ILE A 122 15.56 -12.10 22.12
N LYS A 123 14.79 -12.85 21.31
CA LYS A 123 15.34 -13.93 20.46
C LYS A 123 15.33 -13.63 18.98
N GLU A 124 14.52 -12.68 18.53
CA GLU A 124 14.44 -12.31 17.12
C GLU A 124 14.29 -10.80 16.95
N VAL A 125 15.00 -10.24 15.97
CA VAL A 125 14.86 -8.84 15.53
C VAL A 125 14.40 -8.82 14.06
N ILE A 126 13.22 -8.27 13.81
CA ILE A 126 12.65 -8.07 12.49
C ILE A 126 12.75 -6.60 12.15
N PHE A 127 13.60 -6.24 11.18
CA PHE A 127 13.87 -4.84 10.83
C PHE A 127 13.39 -4.49 9.43
N MET A 128 12.85 -3.28 9.22
CA MET A 128 12.43 -2.84 7.89
C MET A 128 13.59 -2.27 7.05
N SER A 129 14.38 -1.36 7.64
CA SER A 129 15.50 -0.71 6.97
C SER A 129 16.84 -1.12 7.56
N ASP A 130 17.83 -1.29 6.70
CA ASP A 130 19.24 -1.50 7.06
C ASP A 130 20.15 -0.56 6.25
N LYS A 131 19.73 0.71 6.17
CA LYS A 131 20.41 1.73 5.36
C LYS A 131 21.82 2.09 5.85
N TYR A 132 22.18 1.68 7.07
CA TYR A 132 23.51 1.88 7.65
C TYR A 132 24.24 0.54 7.79
N HIS A 133 24.00 -0.40 6.87
CA HIS A 133 24.55 -1.75 6.95
C HIS A 133 26.05 -1.76 7.20
N ASP A 134 26.83 -0.95 6.49
CA ASP A 134 28.30 -0.98 6.56
C ASP A 134 28.89 -0.12 7.69
N SER A 135 28.06 0.46 8.58
CA SER A 135 28.57 1.22 9.72
C SER A 135 29.24 0.33 10.77
N GLU A 136 30.16 0.89 11.56
CA GLU A 136 30.82 0.17 12.65
C GLU A 136 29.81 -0.28 13.70
N GLU A 137 28.80 0.56 14.00
CA GLU A 137 27.77 0.28 14.99
C GLU A 137 26.90 -0.91 14.59
N THR A 138 26.46 -0.98 13.33
CA THR A 138 25.63 -2.10 12.85
C THR A 138 26.45 -3.36 12.61
N THR A 139 27.73 -3.24 12.24
CA THR A 139 28.66 -4.38 12.16
C THR A 139 28.89 -5.01 13.53
N ALA A 140 29.15 -4.19 14.55
CA ALA A 140 29.27 -4.66 15.93
C ALA A 140 27.96 -5.27 16.45
N ALA A 141 26.81 -4.69 16.12
CA ALA A 141 25.51 -5.23 16.47
C ALA A 141 25.26 -6.63 15.87
N ARG A 142 25.54 -6.84 14.58
CA ARG A 142 25.42 -8.15 13.91
C ARG A 142 26.32 -9.19 14.57
N LEU A 143 27.58 -8.87 14.81
CA LEU A 143 28.51 -9.76 15.51
C LEU A 143 27.98 -10.16 16.90
N MET A 144 27.47 -9.21 17.68
CA MET A 144 26.88 -9.51 18.99
C MET A 144 25.63 -10.38 18.89
N PHE A 145 24.74 -10.12 17.94
CA PHE A 145 23.55 -10.94 17.74
C PHE A 145 23.89 -12.37 17.31
N GLU A 146 24.83 -12.54 16.37
CA GLU A 146 25.31 -13.85 15.93
C GLU A 146 25.90 -14.66 17.09
N LEU A 147 26.81 -14.06 17.87
CA LEU A 147 27.45 -14.73 19.01
C LEU A 147 26.48 -15.03 20.16
N ALA A 148 25.47 -14.19 20.37
CA ALA A 148 24.45 -14.38 21.40
C ALA A 148 23.29 -15.30 20.97
N GLY A 149 23.24 -15.70 19.69
CA GLY A 149 22.15 -16.50 19.14
C GLY A 149 20.81 -15.76 19.09
N VAL A 150 20.84 -14.45 18.81
CA VAL A 150 19.66 -13.64 18.48
C VAL A 150 19.51 -13.61 16.97
N THR A 151 18.40 -14.12 16.44
CA THR A 151 18.16 -14.10 14.99
C THR A 151 17.78 -12.68 14.56
N PHE A 152 18.22 -12.27 13.38
CA PHE A 152 17.78 -11.02 12.79
C PHE A 152 17.48 -11.21 11.31
N ARG A 153 16.41 -10.58 10.83
CA ARG A 153 16.01 -10.66 9.42
C ARG A 153 15.35 -9.38 8.95
N LYS A 154 15.58 -9.07 7.67
CA LYS A 154 14.90 -7.98 6.99
C LYS A 154 13.44 -8.35 6.76
N PHE A 155 12.56 -7.40 7.03
CA PHE A 155 11.13 -7.52 6.76
C PHE A 155 10.84 -7.27 5.29
N THR A 156 10.11 -8.18 4.66
CA THR A 156 9.61 -8.02 3.30
C THR A 156 8.09 -7.85 3.37
N PRO A 157 7.57 -6.61 3.30
CA PRO A 157 6.14 -6.38 3.44
C PRO A 157 5.36 -6.88 2.22
N LYS A 158 4.18 -7.44 2.42
CA LYS A 158 3.23 -7.72 1.32
C LYS A 158 2.67 -6.43 0.69
N TYR A 159 2.53 -5.38 1.50
CA TYR A 159 1.99 -4.09 1.11
C TYR A 159 2.95 -2.97 1.49
N SER A 160 3.23 -2.03 0.59
CA SER A 160 4.12 -0.90 0.86
C SER A 160 3.48 0.18 1.74
N LYS A 161 2.15 0.19 1.89
CA LYS A 161 1.39 1.20 2.63
C LYS A 161 0.17 0.59 3.30
N ILE A 162 -0.11 1.05 4.52
CA ILE A 162 -1.33 0.78 5.28
C ILE A 162 -1.96 2.14 5.60
N VAL A 163 -3.28 2.25 5.44
CA VAL A 163 -4.03 3.48 5.71
C VAL A 163 -4.89 3.25 6.94
N ILE A 164 -4.75 4.14 7.93
CA ILE A 164 -5.65 4.22 9.08
C ILE A 164 -6.61 5.37 8.80
N ASP A 165 -7.85 5.01 8.47
CA ASP A 165 -8.93 5.96 8.19
C ASP A 165 -9.96 5.91 9.31
N PHE A 166 -10.07 7.00 10.08
CA PHE A 166 -11.00 7.09 11.20
C PHE A 166 -12.46 7.15 10.75
N ASP A 167 -12.75 7.60 9.53
CA ASP A 167 -14.11 7.68 8.98
C ASP A 167 -14.59 6.34 8.39
N SER A 168 -13.67 5.36 8.24
CA SER A 168 -13.99 4.04 7.68
C SER A 168 -15.09 3.29 8.44
N ILE A 169 -15.26 3.57 9.75
CA ILE A 169 -16.31 2.96 10.58
C ILE A 169 -17.73 3.44 10.20
N ASN A 170 -17.84 4.67 9.69
CA ASN A 170 -19.10 5.27 9.27
C ASN A 170 -19.45 4.89 7.82
N SER A 171 -18.46 4.44 7.06
CA SER A 171 -18.62 4.02 5.67
C SER A 171 -19.23 2.63 5.59
N ARG A 172 -20.23 2.43 4.72
CA ARG A 172 -20.69 1.06 4.41
C ARG A 172 -19.51 0.29 3.81
N PRO A 173 -19.20 -0.93 4.28
CA PRO A 173 -18.12 -1.72 3.72
C PRO A 173 -18.45 -2.01 2.25
N ASN A 174 -17.73 -1.31 1.36
CA ASN A 174 -17.62 -1.51 -0.07
C ASN A 174 -18.85 -2.16 -0.74
N GLN A 175 -20.03 -1.52 -0.67
CA GLN A 175 -20.96 -1.68 -1.79
C GLN A 175 -20.32 -0.92 -2.93
N LYS A 176 -19.60 -1.64 -3.83
CA LYS A 176 -19.21 -1.07 -5.12
C LYS A 176 -20.45 -0.36 -5.65
N PRO A 177 -20.41 0.97 -5.86
CA PRO A 177 -21.64 1.66 -6.15
C PRO A 177 -22.14 1.13 -7.49
N HIS A 178 -23.41 0.76 -7.54
CA HIS A 178 -24.04 0.04 -8.65
C HIS A 178 -23.84 0.76 -10.02
N TRP A 179 -23.52 2.07 -10.00
CA TRP A 179 -23.17 2.84 -11.18
C TRP A 179 -21.86 2.43 -11.86
N PHE A 180 -20.89 1.83 -11.15
CA PHE A 180 -19.63 1.35 -11.76
C PHE A 180 -19.88 0.10 -12.63
N THR A 181 -20.81 -0.76 -12.22
CA THR A 181 -21.32 -1.87 -13.04
C THR A 181 -22.11 -1.36 -14.25
N TRP A 182 -22.89 -0.29 -14.11
CA TRP A 182 -23.60 0.32 -15.26
C TRP A 182 -22.64 1.01 -16.24
N LEU A 183 -21.57 1.65 -15.77
CA LEU A 183 -20.56 2.26 -16.66
C LEU A 183 -19.77 1.20 -17.44
N LEU A 184 -19.48 0.05 -16.82
CA LEU A 184 -18.83 -1.06 -17.51
C LEU A 184 -19.79 -1.77 -18.48
N LEU A 185 -21.07 -1.98 -18.11
CA LEU A 185 -22.08 -2.51 -19.04
C LEU A 185 -22.36 -1.54 -20.20
N ALA A 186 -22.48 -0.24 -19.94
CA ALA A 186 -22.67 0.78 -20.98
C ALA A 186 -21.46 0.86 -21.92
N ALA A 187 -20.23 0.70 -21.40
CA ALA A 187 -19.03 0.63 -22.24
C ALA A 187 -18.98 -0.65 -23.09
N ILE A 188 -19.47 -1.78 -22.56
CA ILE A 188 -19.57 -3.05 -23.31
C ILE A 188 -20.67 -2.96 -24.38
N GLU A 189 -21.84 -2.39 -24.06
CA GLU A 189 -22.91 -2.15 -25.03
C GLU A 189 -22.48 -1.17 -26.13
N ALA A 190 -21.78 -0.08 -25.78
CA ALA A 190 -21.24 0.87 -26.77
C ALA A 190 -20.21 0.22 -27.70
N ALA A 191 -19.34 -0.65 -27.18
CA ALA A 191 -18.39 -1.41 -27.99
C ALA A 191 -19.06 -2.45 -28.90
N CYS A 192 -20.17 -3.04 -28.45
CA CYS A 192 -20.98 -3.96 -29.26
C CYS A 192 -21.69 -3.22 -30.40
N VAL A 193 -22.26 -2.04 -30.13
CA VAL A 193 -22.92 -1.19 -31.15
C VAL A 193 -21.92 -0.69 -32.20
N LEU A 194 -20.70 -0.31 -31.80
CA LEU A 194 -19.64 0.10 -32.75
C LEU A 194 -19.14 -1.07 -33.62
N SER A 195 -19.11 -2.29 -33.09
CA SER A 195 -18.74 -3.49 -33.86
C SER A 195 -19.84 -3.89 -34.87
N ILE A 196 -21.10 -3.63 -34.53
CA ILE A 196 -22.25 -3.88 -35.42
C ILE A 196 -22.33 -2.79 -36.51
N GLN A 197 -22.06 -1.52 -36.20
CA GLN A 197 -22.00 -0.45 -37.21
C GLN A 197 -20.85 -0.61 -38.22
N SER A 198 -19.71 -1.17 -37.81
CA SER A 198 -18.62 -1.51 -38.75
C SER A 198 -19.01 -2.63 -39.72
N SER A 199 -20.04 -3.41 -39.41
CA SER A 199 -20.48 -4.56 -40.22
C SER A 199 -21.65 -4.22 -41.15
N TYR A 200 -22.22 -3.01 -41.03
CA TYR A 200 -23.37 -2.51 -41.81
C TYR A 200 -23.07 -1.16 -42.48
N HIS A 201 -21.91 -1.02 -43.11
CA HIS A 201 -21.72 -0.07 -44.23
C HIS A 201 -21.06 -0.84 -45.37
N GLY A 202 -21.91 -1.34 -46.27
CA GLY A 202 -21.46 -1.80 -47.57
C GLY A 202 -21.02 -0.60 -48.42
N GLY A 203 -19.92 -0.78 -49.14
CA GLY A 203 -19.61 -0.05 -50.37
C GLY A 203 -18.42 0.91 -50.29
N CYS A 204 -17.33 0.51 -50.97
CA CYS A 204 -16.12 1.25 -51.33
C CYS A 204 -14.92 1.14 -50.36
N VAL A 205 -14.18 0.05 -50.53
CA VAL A 205 -12.75 -0.02 -50.22
C VAL A 205 -12.00 0.19 -51.54
N GLU A 206 -11.29 1.31 -51.69
CA GLU A 206 -10.19 1.40 -52.67
C GLU A 206 -9.07 0.48 -52.18
N LYS A 207 -8.66 -0.46 -53.04
CA LYS A 207 -7.37 -1.15 -52.91
C LYS A 207 -6.66 -1.02 -54.26
N GLU A 208 -5.48 -0.40 -54.24
CA GLU A 208 -4.50 -0.57 -55.30
C GLU A 208 -4.17 -2.07 -55.45
N VAL A 209 -4.29 -2.56 -56.68
CA VAL A 209 -3.91 -3.91 -57.07
C VAL A 209 -2.55 -3.82 -57.75
N ASN A 210 -1.54 -4.48 -57.19
CA ASN A 210 -0.32 -4.80 -57.93
C ASN A 210 -0.71 -5.72 -59.10
N ASN A 211 -0.63 -5.15 -60.31
CA ASN A 211 -0.81 -5.75 -61.64
C ASN A 211 -1.12 -7.27 -61.69
N SER A 212 -2.30 -7.56 -62.24
CA SER A 212 -2.80 -8.81 -62.86
C SER A 212 -3.31 -9.95 -61.96
N CYS A 213 -4.61 -10.29 -62.09
CA CYS A 213 -5.12 -11.43 -62.90
C CYS A 213 -6.65 -11.57 -62.81
N GLU A 214 -7.19 -12.38 -63.73
CA GLU A 214 -8.54 -12.39 -64.36
C GLU A 214 -9.75 -12.90 -63.55
N PHE A 215 -10.94 -12.74 -64.18
CA PHE A 215 -12.32 -12.93 -63.72
C PHE A 215 -12.84 -14.38 -63.79
N LEU A 216 -13.76 -14.73 -62.86
CA LEU A 216 -14.81 -15.74 -63.05
C LEU A 216 -16.16 -15.24 -62.47
N PRO A 217 -17.32 -15.61 -63.05
CA PRO A 217 -18.61 -14.98 -62.78
C PRO A 217 -19.37 -15.58 -61.58
N ALA A 218 -20.23 -14.77 -60.97
CA ALA A 218 -21.10 -15.17 -59.86
C ALA A 218 -22.34 -15.97 -60.36
N PRO A 219 -22.88 -16.90 -59.56
CA PRO A 219 -24.10 -17.61 -59.90
C PRO A 219 -25.35 -16.75 -59.64
N GLU A 220 -26.31 -16.87 -60.55
CA GLU A 220 -27.66 -16.29 -60.46
C GLU A 220 -28.50 -16.97 -59.35
N ASN A 221 -29.30 -16.20 -58.62
CA ASN A 221 -30.36 -16.74 -57.77
C ASN A 221 -31.70 -16.66 -58.53
N PRO A 222 -32.54 -17.70 -58.51
CA PRO A 222 -33.71 -17.80 -59.37
C PRO A 222 -34.91 -17.23 -58.64
N GLU A 223 -35.18 -15.94 -58.84
CA GLU A 223 -36.51 -15.34 -58.69
C GLU A 223 -36.38 -13.88 -59.11
N GLY A 224 -36.42 -13.66 -60.42
CA GLY A 224 -36.42 -12.33 -61.00
C GLY A 224 -37.68 -11.58 -60.60
N GLN A 225 -37.55 -10.57 -59.75
CA GLN A 225 -38.54 -9.51 -59.61
C GLN A 225 -37.86 -8.19 -59.22
N THR A 226 -37.95 -7.24 -60.14
CA THR A 226 -37.73 -5.81 -59.91
C THR A 226 -38.91 -5.21 -59.14
N CYS A 227 -38.66 -4.27 -58.25
CA CYS A 227 -39.19 -2.90 -58.31
C CYS A 227 -39.02 -2.17 -56.96
N CYS A 228 -38.61 -0.91 -57.05
CA CYS A 228 -38.81 0.13 -56.05
C CYS A 228 -40.32 0.27 -55.74
N GLU A 229 -40.68 0.57 -54.48
CA GLU A 229 -41.69 1.59 -54.11
C GLU A 229 -41.87 1.69 -52.57
N ASP A 230 -41.75 2.93 -52.08
CA ASP A 230 -42.45 3.64 -50.98
C ASP A 230 -42.81 2.99 -49.64
N ALA A 231 -42.30 3.57 -48.53
CA ALA A 231 -43.04 3.81 -47.27
C ALA A 231 -42.29 4.80 -46.32
N PRO A 232 -42.98 5.52 -45.40
CA PRO A 232 -42.79 6.96 -45.16
C PRO A 232 -41.93 7.38 -43.94
N LEU A 233 -41.58 8.67 -43.95
CA LEU A 233 -40.84 9.44 -42.94
C LEU A 233 -41.59 9.56 -41.60
N LEU A 234 -40.89 9.35 -40.47
CA LEU A 234 -41.34 9.71 -39.12
C LEU A 234 -40.48 10.87 -38.55
N PRO A 235 -41.08 11.84 -37.84
CA PRO A 235 -40.39 13.06 -37.41
C PRO A 235 -39.57 12.89 -36.13
N TRP A 236 -38.48 13.65 -36.06
CA TRP A 236 -37.57 13.76 -34.91
C TRP A 236 -38.16 14.63 -33.77
N PRO A 237 -37.95 14.29 -32.49
CA PRO A 237 -38.16 15.24 -31.40
C PRO A 237 -36.95 16.18 -31.24
N SER A 238 -37.24 17.47 -31.30
CA SER A 238 -36.36 18.59 -30.98
C SER A 238 -36.15 18.75 -29.47
N GLY A 239 -34.92 19.10 -29.07
CA GLY A 239 -34.67 19.71 -27.75
C GLY A 239 -33.40 19.27 -27.03
N ILE A 240 -32.22 19.73 -27.49
CA ILE A 240 -31.00 19.83 -26.67
C ILE A 240 -30.64 21.30 -26.55
N ALA A 241 -30.55 21.80 -25.32
CA ALA A 241 -29.84 23.03 -24.99
C ALA A 241 -29.03 22.81 -23.72
N MET A 242 -27.74 22.48 -23.87
CA MET A 242 -26.73 22.62 -22.80
C MET A 242 -25.90 23.87 -23.10
N LYS A 243 -25.93 24.83 -22.18
CA LYS A 243 -25.00 25.97 -22.16
C LYS A 243 -23.68 25.52 -21.54
N ALA A 244 -22.59 25.64 -22.30
CA ALA A 244 -21.23 25.60 -21.79
C ALA A 244 -20.80 27.03 -21.43
N HIS A 245 -20.32 27.26 -20.20
CA HIS A 245 -19.57 28.46 -19.85
C HIS A 245 -18.08 28.16 -19.93
N GLY A 246 -17.40 28.93 -20.78
CA GLY A 246 -15.96 28.88 -20.99
C GLY A 246 -15.18 29.61 -19.89
N TYR A 247 -13.95 29.15 -19.73
CA TYR A 247 -12.88 29.80 -18.96
C TYR A 247 -12.40 31.07 -19.67
N ALA A 248 -12.15 32.12 -18.88
CA ALA A 248 -11.22 33.21 -19.15
C ALA A 248 -10.34 33.38 -17.90
#